data_AF-I4DS06-F1
#
_entry.id   AF-I4DS06-F1
#
_cell.length_a   1.000
_cell.length_b   1.000
_cell.length_c   1.000
_cell.angle_alpha   90.00
_cell.angle_beta   90.00
_cell.angle_gamma   90.00
#
_symmetry.space_group_name_H-M   'P 1'
#
loop_
_entity.id
_entity.type
_entity.pdbx_description
1 polymer ?
#
loop_
_entity_poly.entity_id
_entity_poly.type
_entity_poly.pdbx_seq_one_letter_code
_entity_poly.pdbx_strand_id
1 'polypeptide(L)'
;MSDSSLSEEERSRRAQSITVEGATFEQLAMSMAHVAAGLGPALALQPLCDGGEHIEVGAWNARAYAEASTRWMVREGVRRQMAAFRAGFGTVFPARRLRAFSPAELRLLLCGERGPDWTRDHLLQYTEPKLGYTRDSPGFLRLVEVLVEMSVP
;
A
#
# COMPACT_ATOMS: atom_id res chain seq x y z
N MET A 1 24.40 -14.62 -2.17
CA MET A 1 25.87 -14.55 -2.16
C MET A 1 26.23 -13.12 -1.77
N SER A 2 26.57 -12.89 -0.51
CA SER A 2 27.00 -11.58 -0.02
C SER A 2 28.40 -11.30 -0.57
N ASP A 3 28.52 -10.31 -1.44
CA ASP A 3 29.77 -9.90 -2.07
C ASP A 3 30.70 -9.29 -1.00
N SER A 4 31.52 -10.13 -0.37
CA SER A 4 32.47 -9.74 0.69
C SER A 4 33.78 -9.16 0.14
N SER A 5 33.83 -8.82 -1.14
CA SER A 5 35.06 -8.47 -1.86
C SER A 5 35.46 -6.98 -1.82
N LEU A 6 34.56 -6.10 -1.37
CA LEU A 6 34.79 -4.65 -1.37
C LEU A 6 35.40 -4.17 -0.05
N SER A 7 36.51 -3.42 -0.13
CA SER A 7 37.10 -2.71 1.01
C SER A 7 36.12 -1.68 1.58
N GLU A 8 36.30 -1.30 2.85
CA GLU A 8 35.44 -0.28 3.49
C GLU A 8 35.48 1.06 2.75
N GLU A 9 36.65 1.44 2.24
CA GLU A 9 36.82 2.65 1.42
C GLU A 9 36.00 2.59 0.13
N GLU A 10 36.03 1.44 -0.56
CA GLU A 10 35.28 1.25 -1.80
C GLU A 10 33.76 1.23 -1.54
N ARG A 11 33.33 0.67 -0.40
CA ARG A 11 31.92 0.73 0.04
C ARG A 11 31.49 2.16 0.35
N SER A 12 32.30 2.93 1.07
CA SER A 12 32.02 4.33 1.37
C SER A 12 31.94 5.18 0.10
N ARG A 13 32.88 4.99 -0.83
CA ARG A 13 32.88 5.69 -2.13
C ARG A 13 31.62 5.37 -2.94
N ARG A 14 31.26 4.09 -3.02
CA ARG A 14 30.03 3.67 -3.71
C ARG A 14 28.77 4.20 -3.04
N ALA A 15 28.71 4.18 -1.71
CA ALA A 15 27.59 4.73 -0.96
C ALA A 15 27.42 6.22 -1.25
N GLN A 16 28.51 7.01 -1.20
CA GLN A 16 28.49 8.44 -1.52
C GLN A 16 28.09 8.74 -2.98
N SER A 17 28.31 7.80 -3.91
CA SER A 17 27.90 7.93 -5.31
C SER A 17 26.45 7.55 -5.61
N ILE A 18 25.68 7.09 -4.61
CA ILE A 18 24.26 6.73 -4.81
C ILE A 18 23.46 7.98 -5.19
N THR A 19 22.69 7.87 -6.25
CA THR A 19 21.73 8.88 -6.68
C THR A 19 20.31 8.32 -6.65
N VAL A 20 19.33 9.21 -6.45
CA VAL A 20 17.90 8.89 -6.49
C VAL A 20 17.29 9.67 -7.64
N GLU A 21 16.82 8.96 -8.68
CA GLU A 21 16.31 9.56 -9.91
C GLU A 21 17.28 10.59 -10.55
N GLY A 22 18.59 10.36 -10.38
CA GLY A 22 19.64 11.24 -10.90
C GLY A 22 20.06 12.38 -9.95
N ALA A 23 19.38 12.58 -8.82
CA ALA A 23 19.73 13.58 -7.81
C ALA A 23 20.66 13.01 -6.71
N THR A 24 21.59 13.83 -6.22
CA THR A 24 22.38 13.52 -5.02
C THR A 24 21.59 13.79 -3.74
N PHE A 25 22.03 13.22 -2.62
CA PHE A 25 21.40 13.49 -1.33
C PHE A 25 21.44 14.97 -0.92
N GLU A 26 22.53 15.68 -1.23
CA GLU A 26 22.66 17.12 -1.01
C GLU A 26 21.59 17.90 -1.80
N GLN A 27 21.34 17.51 -3.05
CA GLN A 27 20.32 18.14 -3.90
C GLN A 27 18.89 17.86 -3.41
N LEU A 28 18.66 16.71 -2.78
CA LEU A 28 17.36 16.38 -2.18
C LEU A 28 17.06 17.19 -0.91
N ALA A 29 18.10 17.69 -0.22
CA ALA A 29 17.99 18.54 0.97
C ALA A 29 16.99 18.02 2.02
N MET A 30 17.01 16.70 2.25
CA MET A 30 16.10 16.03 3.19
C MET A 30 16.70 15.99 4.59
N SER A 31 15.83 16.04 5.60
CA SER A 31 16.18 15.76 7.00
C SER A 31 15.50 14.49 7.50
N MET A 32 15.89 13.99 8.66
CA MET A 32 15.28 12.85 9.36
C MET A 32 13.90 13.23 9.94
N ALA A 33 13.05 13.83 9.11
CA ALA A 33 11.68 14.20 9.41
C ALA A 33 10.75 13.78 8.26
N HIS A 34 9.53 13.40 8.62
CA HIS A 34 8.46 13.11 7.69
C HIS A 34 7.61 14.36 7.47
N VAL A 35 7.38 14.70 6.20
CA VAL A 35 6.52 15.82 5.82
C VAL A 35 5.13 15.31 5.49
N ALA A 36 4.13 15.66 6.29
CA ALA A 36 2.74 15.32 6.04
C ALA A 36 2.12 16.25 4.98
N ALA A 37 1.61 15.68 3.90
CA ALA A 37 0.91 16.44 2.87
C ALA A 37 -0.46 16.95 3.39
N GLY A 38 -0.80 18.20 3.10
CA GLY A 38 -2.14 18.75 3.31
C GLY A 38 -2.48 19.21 4.73
N LEU A 39 -1.51 19.26 5.65
CA LEU A 39 -1.69 19.87 6.97
C LEU A 39 -1.08 21.28 7.03
N GLY A 40 -1.58 22.11 7.95
CA GLY A 40 -1.02 23.44 8.19
C GLY A 40 0.44 23.40 8.66
N PRO A 41 1.20 24.51 8.53
CA PRO A 41 2.67 24.51 8.64
C PRO A 41 3.24 23.91 9.93
N ALA A 42 2.56 24.09 11.06
CA ALA A 42 3.01 23.59 12.37
C ALA A 42 2.82 22.07 12.58
N LEU A 43 1.98 21.42 11.76
CA LEU A 43 1.71 19.97 11.81
C LEU A 43 2.33 19.22 10.62
N ALA A 44 2.97 19.95 9.70
CA ALA A 44 3.51 19.39 8.49
C ALA A 44 4.80 18.61 8.74
N LEU A 45 5.57 18.90 9.80
CA LEU A 45 6.87 18.27 10.04
C LEU A 45 6.84 17.38 11.29
N GLN A 46 7.10 16.09 11.10
CA GLN A 46 7.24 15.11 12.18
C GLN A 46 8.68 14.59 12.23
N PRO A 47 9.47 14.89 13.27
CA PRO A 47 10.77 14.28 13.47
C PRO A 47 10.64 12.75 13.59
N LEU A 48 11.53 12.02 12.93
CA LEU A 48 11.57 10.54 12.93
C LEU A 48 12.53 9.97 13.98
N CYS A 49 13.37 10.83 14.54
CA CYS A 49 14.22 10.57 15.70
C CYS A 49 14.41 11.89 16.46
N ASP A 50 15.06 11.83 17.62
CA ASP A 50 15.35 13.01 18.44
C ASP A 50 16.15 14.04 17.64
N GLY A 51 15.58 15.24 17.48
CA GLY A 51 16.16 16.32 16.67
C GLY A 51 16.27 16.01 15.17
N GLY A 52 15.48 15.05 14.65
CA GLY A 52 15.57 14.60 13.26
C GLY A 52 15.39 15.69 12.20
N GLU A 53 14.68 16.77 12.53
CA GLU A 53 14.56 17.97 11.71
C GLU A 53 15.91 18.67 11.43
N HIS A 54 16.92 18.43 12.27
CA HIS A 54 18.27 18.98 12.16
C HIS A 54 19.31 17.97 11.65
N ILE A 55 18.90 16.73 11.37
CA ILE A 55 19.79 15.66 10.90
C ILE A 55 19.56 15.48 9.41
N GLU A 56 20.54 15.84 8.59
CA GLU A 56 20.48 15.65 7.14
C GLU A 56 20.48 14.17 6.75
N VAL A 57 19.74 13.85 5.68
CA VAL A 57 19.73 12.53 5.07
C VAL A 57 20.78 12.46 3.99
N GLY A 58 21.71 11.52 4.14
CA GLY A 58 22.73 11.18 3.17
C GLY A 58 22.82 9.68 2.95
N ALA A 59 23.75 9.26 2.11
CA ALA A 59 23.93 7.83 1.80
C ALA A 59 24.20 6.96 3.05
N TRP A 60 24.81 7.53 4.08
CA TRP A 60 25.15 6.82 5.33
C TRP A 60 23.94 6.52 6.23
N ASN A 61 22.85 7.29 6.13
CA ASN A 61 21.65 7.11 6.96
C ASN A 61 20.35 6.95 6.13
N ALA A 62 20.41 6.97 4.79
CA ALA A 62 19.26 6.83 3.90
C ALA A 62 18.40 5.59 4.21
N ARG A 63 19.03 4.47 4.57
CA ARG A 63 18.30 3.27 5.00
C ARG A 63 17.54 3.50 6.30
N ALA A 64 18.16 4.13 7.28
CA ALA A 64 17.52 4.45 8.55
C ALA A 64 16.36 5.44 8.35
N TYR A 65 16.52 6.42 7.46
CA TYR A 65 15.45 7.32 7.05
C TYR A 65 14.26 6.56 6.44
N ALA A 66 14.51 5.65 5.49
CA ALA A 66 13.45 4.87 4.84
C ALA A 66 12.69 3.97 5.83
N GLU A 67 13.42 3.30 6.73
CA GLU A 67 12.83 2.45 7.77
C GLU A 67 12.00 3.26 8.78
N ALA A 68 12.51 4.42 9.23
CA ALA A 68 11.81 5.28 10.16
C ALA A 68 10.58 5.93 9.52
N SER A 69 10.69 6.40 8.28
CA SER A 69 9.57 6.94 7.50
C SER A 69 8.47 5.90 7.31
N THR A 70 8.84 4.67 6.93
CA THR A 70 7.88 3.57 6.76
C THR A 70 7.19 3.25 8.09
N ARG A 71 7.95 3.14 9.19
CA ARG A 71 7.40 2.88 10.52
C ARG A 71 6.42 3.97 10.95
N TRP A 72 6.76 5.23 10.70
CA TRP A 72 5.85 6.33 10.97
C TRP A 72 4.55 6.18 10.16
N MET A 73 4.64 6.03 8.84
CA MET A 73 3.47 5.99 7.96
C MET A 73 2.52 4.82 8.26
N VAL A 74 3.05 3.62 8.50
CA VAL A 74 2.22 2.40 8.59
C VAL A 74 1.90 1.96 10.02
N ARG A 75 2.59 2.50 11.04
CA ARG A 75 2.45 2.04 12.42
C ARG A 75 2.22 3.17 13.41
N GLU A 76 3.16 4.11 13.53
CA GLU A 76 3.13 5.11 14.59
C GLU A 76 2.12 6.23 14.30
N GLY A 77 2.14 6.77 13.09
CA GLY A 77 1.24 7.85 12.64
C GLY A 77 -0.23 7.44 12.59
N VAL A 78 -0.52 6.15 12.45
CA VAL A 78 -1.88 5.59 12.45
C VAL A 78 -2.25 4.86 13.75
N ARG A 79 -1.40 4.91 14.78
CA ARG A 79 -1.56 4.10 16.00
C ARG A 79 -2.89 4.33 16.69
N ARG A 80 -3.34 5.58 16.79
CA ARG A 80 -4.59 5.95 17.47
C ARG A 80 -5.81 5.39 16.75
N GLN A 81 -5.86 5.56 15.43
CA GLN A 81 -6.92 5.08 14.55
C GLN A 81 -6.95 3.55 14.57
N MET A 82 -5.78 2.91 14.50
CA MET A 82 -5.65 1.46 14.53
C MET A 82 -6.07 0.86 15.87
N ALA A 83 -5.79 1.55 16.99
CA ALA A 83 -6.25 1.12 18.32
C ALA A 83 -7.79 1.18 18.43
N ALA A 84 -8.41 2.27 17.98
CA ALA A 84 -9.87 2.40 17.94
C ALA A 84 -10.51 1.35 17.03
N PHE A 85 -9.96 1.13 15.84
CA PHE A 85 -10.40 0.09 14.91
C PHE A 85 -10.35 -1.30 15.56
N ARG A 86 -9.22 -1.66 16.19
CA ARG A 86 -9.06 -2.95 16.87
C ARG A 86 -10.04 -3.13 18.03
N ALA A 87 -10.29 -2.08 18.81
CA ALA A 87 -11.26 -2.10 19.89
C ALA A 87 -12.68 -2.34 19.35
N GLY A 88 -13.10 -1.58 18.33
CA GLY A 88 -14.41 -1.73 17.69
C GLY A 88 -14.59 -3.11 17.05
N PHE A 89 -13.64 -3.56 16.24
CA PHE A 89 -13.66 -4.87 15.60
C PHE A 89 -13.69 -6.01 16.63
N GLY A 90 -12.97 -5.84 17.74
CA GLY A 90 -12.93 -6.81 18.85
C GLY A 90 -14.26 -7.05 19.54
N THR A 91 -15.25 -6.15 19.41
CA THR A 91 -16.59 -6.32 19.98
C THR A 91 -17.42 -7.36 19.24
N VAL A 92 -17.17 -7.54 17.93
CA VAL A 92 -17.90 -8.48 17.06
C VAL A 92 -17.08 -9.73 16.75
N PHE A 93 -15.74 -9.62 16.67
CA PHE A 93 -14.89 -10.73 16.28
C PHE A 93 -13.51 -10.69 16.98
N PRO A 94 -13.06 -11.78 17.65
CA PRO A 94 -11.76 -11.80 18.30
C PRO A 94 -10.61 -11.75 17.29
N ALA A 95 -9.87 -10.63 17.25
CA ALA A 95 -8.76 -10.41 16.32
C ALA A 95 -7.69 -11.52 16.31
N ARG A 96 -7.50 -12.24 17.42
CA ARG A 96 -6.57 -13.39 17.51
C ARG A 96 -6.87 -14.49 16.49
N ARG A 97 -8.13 -14.67 16.10
CA ARG A 97 -8.54 -15.68 15.11
C ARG A 97 -8.06 -15.33 13.70
N LEU A 98 -7.82 -14.04 13.42
CA LEU A 98 -7.30 -13.59 12.13
C LEU A 98 -5.82 -13.98 11.91
N ARG A 99 -5.10 -14.43 12.95
CA ARG A 99 -3.69 -14.83 12.85
C ARG A 99 -3.46 -16.09 12.01
N ALA A 100 -4.51 -16.87 11.75
CA ALA A 100 -4.42 -18.07 10.92
C ALA A 100 -4.34 -17.76 9.41
N PHE A 101 -4.65 -16.51 9.02
CA PHE A 101 -4.73 -16.10 7.62
C PHE A 101 -3.55 -15.20 7.25
N SER A 102 -3.06 -15.35 6.03
CA SER A 102 -2.16 -14.39 5.39
C SER A 102 -2.87 -13.05 5.11
N PRO A 103 -2.13 -11.96 4.86
CA PRO A 103 -2.74 -10.69 4.48
C PRO A 103 -3.66 -10.78 3.25
N ALA A 104 -3.32 -11.63 2.28
CA ALA A 104 -4.12 -11.82 1.07
C ALA A 104 -5.45 -12.54 1.38
N GLU A 105 -5.41 -13.59 2.20
CA GLU A 105 -6.62 -14.31 2.63
C GLU A 105 -7.51 -13.44 3.52
N LEU A 106 -6.93 -12.61 4.40
CA LEU A 106 -7.69 -11.65 5.20
C LEU A 106 -8.41 -10.64 4.33
N ARG A 107 -7.75 -10.14 3.27
CA ARG A 107 -8.38 -9.26 2.30
C ARG A 107 -9.56 -9.95 1.62
N LEU A 108 -9.38 -11.20 1.18
CA LEU A 108 -10.45 -11.98 0.55
C LEU A 108 -11.62 -12.22 1.52
N LEU A 109 -11.33 -12.60 2.76
CA LEU A 109 -12.33 -12.88 3.79
C LEU A 109 -13.15 -11.62 4.15
N LEU A 110 -12.51 -10.46 4.23
CA LEU A 110 -13.15 -9.21 4.68
C LEU A 110 -13.76 -8.41 3.54
N CYS A 111 -13.16 -8.44 2.35
CA CYS A 111 -13.54 -7.59 1.22
C CYS A 111 -14.13 -8.37 0.04
N GLY A 112 -14.13 -9.70 0.08
CA GLY A 112 -14.49 -10.54 -1.06
C GLY A 112 -13.47 -10.50 -2.19
N GLU A 113 -13.82 -11.13 -3.30
CA GLU A 113 -13.04 -11.07 -4.54
C GLU A 113 -13.12 -9.67 -5.15
N ARG A 114 -12.01 -9.20 -5.74
CA ARG A 114 -11.95 -7.87 -6.35
C ARG A 114 -12.61 -7.93 -7.71
N GLY A 115 -13.88 -7.55 -7.73
CA GLY A 115 -14.68 -7.57 -8.95
C GLY A 115 -14.98 -9.01 -9.39
N PRO A 116 -16.15 -9.25 -9.97
CA PRO A 116 -16.40 -10.51 -10.64
C PRO A 116 -15.56 -10.58 -11.93
N ASP A 117 -14.86 -11.68 -12.14
CA ASP A 117 -14.44 -12.08 -13.49
C ASP A 117 -15.71 -12.43 -14.27
N TRP A 118 -16.30 -11.42 -14.90
CA TRP A 118 -17.52 -11.56 -15.68
C TRP A 118 -17.20 -12.28 -16.98
N THR A 119 -17.16 -13.61 -16.91
CA THR A 119 -17.16 -14.44 -18.10
C THR A 119 -18.57 -14.48 -18.71
N ARG A 120 -18.62 -14.56 -20.02
CA ARG A 120 -19.89 -14.68 -20.76
C ARG A 120 -20.72 -15.85 -20.24
N ASP A 121 -20.07 -17.00 -19.99
CA ASP A 121 -20.72 -18.21 -19.51
C ASP A 121 -21.32 -18.03 -18.12
N HIS A 122 -20.59 -17.41 -17.18
CA HIS A 122 -21.13 -17.12 -15.84
C HIS A 122 -22.32 -16.16 -15.91
N LEU A 123 -22.22 -15.09 -16.69
CA LEU A 123 -23.33 -14.14 -16.84
C LEU A 123 -24.56 -14.80 -17.47
N LEU A 124 -24.37 -15.62 -18.50
CA LEU A 124 -25.46 -16.36 -19.13
C LEU A 124 -26.07 -17.40 -18.21
N GLN A 125 -25.28 -18.05 -17.35
CA GLN A 125 -25.74 -19.10 -16.45
C GLN A 125 -26.49 -18.53 -15.24
N TYR A 126 -25.91 -17.52 -14.59
CA TYR A 126 -26.35 -17.01 -13.28
C TYR A 126 -27.17 -15.72 -13.33
N THR A 127 -27.43 -15.16 -14.52
CA THR A 127 -28.36 -14.03 -14.68
C THR A 127 -29.68 -14.50 -15.28
N GLU A 128 -30.79 -14.16 -14.63
CA GLU A 128 -32.13 -14.52 -15.11
C GLU A 128 -32.84 -13.29 -15.71
N PRO A 129 -33.10 -13.26 -17.02
CA PRO A 129 -33.87 -12.18 -17.62
C PRO A 129 -35.33 -12.24 -17.17
N LYS A 130 -35.95 -11.08 -16.96
CA LYS A 130 -37.34 -10.92 -16.50
C LYS A 130 -38.09 -9.93 -17.40
N LEU A 131 -39.39 -9.76 -17.16
CA LEU A 131 -40.24 -8.76 -17.84
C LEU A 131 -40.32 -8.96 -19.37
N GLY A 132 -40.47 -10.21 -19.80
CA GLY A 132 -40.62 -10.57 -21.22
C GLY A 132 -39.30 -10.79 -21.97
N TYR A 133 -38.15 -10.53 -21.34
CA TYR A 133 -36.84 -10.96 -21.86
C TYR A 133 -36.59 -12.44 -21.56
N THR A 134 -35.92 -13.10 -22.51
CA THR A 134 -35.43 -14.47 -22.45
C THR A 134 -33.91 -14.50 -22.58
N ARG A 135 -33.28 -15.66 -22.35
CA ARG A 135 -31.83 -15.82 -22.49
C ARG A 135 -31.34 -15.61 -23.93
N ASP A 136 -32.22 -15.78 -24.91
CA ASP A 136 -31.94 -15.56 -26.33
C ASP A 136 -32.29 -14.14 -26.80
N SER A 137 -32.85 -13.30 -25.92
CA SER A 137 -33.25 -11.95 -26.30
C SER A 137 -32.04 -11.11 -26.70
N PRO A 138 -32.05 -10.45 -27.87
CA PRO A 138 -30.90 -9.67 -28.32
C PRO A 138 -30.48 -8.56 -27.33
N GLY A 139 -31.43 -7.98 -26.59
CA GLY A 139 -31.14 -7.00 -25.56
C GLY A 139 -30.40 -7.58 -24.35
N PHE A 140 -30.74 -8.81 -23.94
CA PHE A 140 -30.06 -9.49 -22.85
C PHE A 140 -28.64 -9.91 -23.26
N LEU A 141 -28.46 -10.43 -24.47
CA LEU A 141 -27.14 -10.80 -24.99
C LEU A 141 -26.20 -9.60 -25.11
N ARG A 142 -26.69 -8.44 -25.59
CA ARG A 142 -25.90 -7.20 -25.61
C ARG A 142 -25.51 -6.72 -24.21
N LEU A 143 -26.41 -6.83 -23.22
CA LEU A 143 -26.08 -6.51 -21.84
C LEU A 143 -24.96 -7.42 -21.33
N VAL A 144 -25.03 -8.72 -21.61
CA VAL A 144 -23.97 -9.67 -21.25
C VAL A 144 -22.64 -9.26 -21.90
N GLU A 145 -22.63 -8.89 -23.18
CA GLU A 145 -21.42 -8.43 -23.88
C GLU A 145 -20.80 -7.20 -23.21
N VAL A 146 -21.60 -6.18 -22.89
CA VAL A 146 -21.12 -4.98 -22.19
C VAL A 146 -20.56 -5.32 -20.81
N LEU A 147 -21.22 -6.20 -20.06
CA LEU A 147 -20.71 -6.62 -18.74
C LEU A 147 -19.37 -7.36 -18.88
N VAL A 148 -19.21 -8.24 -19.87
CA VAL A 148 -17.91 -8.89 -20.12
C VAL A 148 -16.81 -7.85 -20.37
N GLU A 149 -17.08 -6.82 -21.18
CA GLU A 149 -16.15 -5.71 -21.47
C GLU A 149 -15.80 -4.86 -20.23
N MET A 150 -16.67 -4.83 -19.22
CA MET A 150 -16.47 -4.11 -17.96
C MET A 150 -15.67 -4.91 -16.92
N SER A 151 -15.29 -6.14 -17.20
CA SER A 151 -14.45 -6.95 -16.30
C SER A 151 -13.13 -6.24 -16.04
N VAL A 152 -12.75 -6.13 -14.78
CA VAL A 152 -11.47 -5.55 -14.38
C VAL A 152 -10.38 -6.62 -14.57
N PRO A 153 -9.24 -6.33 -15.24
CA PRO A 153 -8.11 -7.26 -15.31
C PRO A 153 -7.47 -7.54 -13.95
#